data_AF-A0A7R9B9T8-F1
#
_entry.id   AF-A0A7R9B9T8-F1
#
_cell.length_a   1.000
_cell.length_b   1.000
_cell.length_c   1.000
_cell.angle_alpha   90.00
_cell.angle_beta   90.00
_cell.angle_gamma   90.00
#
_symmetry.space_group_name_H-M   'P 1'
#
loop_
_entity.id
_entity.type
_entity.pdbx_description
1 polymer ?
#
loop_
_entity_poly.entity_id
_entity_poly.type
_entity_poly.pdbx_seq_one_letter_code
_entity_poly.pdbx_strand_id
1 'polypeptide(L)' 'MEMMELDGHPFYVAVQFHPEYLSRPLKPSPPFLGFILASCNKLQSYLHRGCRLSPRELSDDDS' A
#
# COMPACT_ATOMS: atom_id res chain seq x y z
N MET A 1 13.09 -9.32 -9.96
CA MET A 1 13.35 -8.51 -8.74
C MET A 1 12.49 -7.28 -8.91
N GLU A 2 11.22 -7.37 -8.51
CA GLU A 2 10.14 -6.48 -8.98
C GLU A 2 9.79 -5.34 -8.03
N MET A 3 10.15 -5.49 -6.75
CA MET A 3 9.93 -4.50 -5.69
C MET A 3 11.15 -4.44 -4.77
N MET A 4 11.42 -3.25 -4.24
CA MET A 4 12.49 -2.99 -3.28
C MET A 4 12.04 -1.99 -2.22
N GLU A 5 12.58 -2.15 -1.01
CA GLU A 5 12.42 -1.23 0.11
C GLU A 5 13.82 -0.85 0.65
N LEU A 6 13.92 0.30 1.31
CA LEU A 6 15.16 0.76 1.94
C LEU A 6 14.99 0.81 3.46
N ASP A 7 15.75 -0.02 4.16
CA ASP A 7 15.75 -0.06 5.62
C ASP A 7 16.14 1.29 6.22
N GLY A 8 15.44 1.67 7.29
CA GLY A 8 15.69 2.91 8.02
C GLY A 8 15.08 4.17 7.39
N HIS A 9 14.49 4.10 6.20
CA HIS A 9 13.74 5.21 5.61
C HIS A 9 12.24 5.14 5.99
N PRO A 10 11.58 6.25 6.39
CA PRO A 10 10.20 6.22 6.88
C PRO A 10 9.17 5.74 5.84
N PHE A 11 9.47 5.91 4.56
CA PHE A 11 8.72 5.33 3.44
C PHE A 11 9.59 5.33 2.17
N TYR A 12 10.15 4.19 1.79
CA TYR A 12 10.88 4.02 0.53
C TYR A 12 10.40 2.74 -0.14
N VAL A 13 9.71 2.88 -1.27
CA VAL A 13 9.18 1.76 -2.05
C VAL A 13 9.50 2.02 -3.51
N ALA A 14 10.19 1.08 -4.14
CA ALA A 14 10.44 1.08 -5.58
C ALA A 14 9.78 -0.14 -6.21
N VAL A 15 9.09 0.06 -7.34
CA VAL A 15 8.40 -1.00 -8.09
C VAL A 15 8.73 -0.87 -9.58
N GLN A 16 8.86 -1.99 -10.30
CA GLN A 16 9.02 -1.97 -11.76
C GLN A 16 7.70 -1.95 -12.52
N PHE A 17 6.64 -2.54 -11.95
CA PHE A 17 5.31 -2.54 -12.55
C PHE A 17 4.63 -1.17 -12.41
N HIS A 18 3.51 -1.00 -13.12
CA HIS A 18 2.73 0.23 -13.17
C HIS A 18 1.49 0.17 -12.24
N PRO A 19 1.60 0.53 -10.94
CA PRO A 19 0.47 0.52 -10.00
C PRO A 19 -0.64 1.51 -10.37
N GLU A 20 -0.37 2.48 -11.23
CA GLU A 20 -1.34 3.47 -11.73
C GLU A 20 -2.48 2.84 -12.53
N TYR A 21 -2.20 1.79 -13.31
CA TYR A 21 -3.21 1.18 -14.18
C TYR A 21 -4.28 0.41 -13.41
N LEU A 22 -4.00 0.04 -12.15
CA LEU A 22 -4.94 -0.70 -11.28
C LEU A 22 -5.59 0.19 -10.21
N SER A 23 -5.22 1.47 -10.13
CA SER A 23 -5.78 2.39 -9.15
C SER A 23 -7.21 2.80 -9.51
N ARG A 24 -8.12 2.83 -8.53
CA ARG A 24 -9.52 3.26 -8.70
C ARG A 24 -9.95 4.21 -7.57
N PRO A 25 -10.95 5.09 -7.77
CA PRO A 25 -11.37 6.06 -6.76
C PRO A 25 -11.70 5.47 -5.38
N LEU A 26 -12.36 4.30 -5.35
CA LEU A 26 -12.71 3.59 -4.11
C LEU A 26 -11.67 2.54 -3.67
N LYS A 27 -10.64 2.31 -4.49
CA LYS A 27 -9.59 1.32 -4.28
C LYS A 27 -8.27 1.87 -4.82
N PRO A 28 -7.67 2.85 -4.12
CA PRO A 28 -6.40 3.42 -4.55
C PRO A 28 -5.31 2.35 -4.47
N SER A 29 -4.34 2.40 -5.39
CA SER A 29 -3.23 1.46 -5.34
C SER A 29 -2.38 1.68 -4.06
N PRO A 30 -1.94 0.59 -3.39
CA PRO A 30 -1.22 0.71 -2.12
C PRO A 30 0.04 1.59 -2.16
N PRO A 31 0.90 1.56 -3.20
CA PRO A 31 2.10 2.40 -3.23
C PRO A 31 1.80 3.90 -3.17
N PHE A 32 0.77 4.36 -3.89
CA PHE A 32 0.39 5.78 -3.89
C PHE A 32 -0.34 6.18 -2.61
N LEU A 33 -1.25 5.34 -2.10
CA LEU A 33 -1.91 5.62 -0.83
C LEU A 33 -0.89 5.70 0.31
N GLY A 34 0.05 4.75 0.36
CA GLY A 34 1.15 4.73 1.33
C GLY A 34 2.00 6.01 1.27
N PHE A 35 2.39 6.44 0.06
CA PHE A 35 3.18 7.65 -0.14
C PHE A 35 2.49 8.91 0.39
N ILE A 36 1.21 9.11 0.07
CA ILE A 36 0.43 10.26 0.56
C ILE A 36 0.21 10.20 2.07
N LEU A 37 -0.02 9.02 2.63
CA LEU A 37 -0.14 8.84 4.07
C LEU A 37 1.18 9.12 4.80
N ALA A 38 2.31 8.73 4.20
CA ALA A 38 3.64 9.00 4.74
C ALA A 38 3.93 10.52 4.74
N SER A 39 3.62 11.22 3.64
CA SER A 39 3.89 12.66 3.51
C SER A 39 3.13 13.53 4.52
N CYS A 40 1.98 13.05 5.02
CA CYS A 40 1.20 13.73 6.06
C CYS A 40 1.28 13.08 7.45
N ASN A 41 2.26 12.19 7.70
CA ASN A 41 2.46 11.49 8.98
C ASN A 41 1.23 10.68 9.47
N LYS A 42 0.40 10.19 8.55
CA LYS A 42 -0.79 9.38 8.86
C LYS A 42 -0.62 7.88 8.57
N LEU A 43 0.51 7.47 7.99
CA LEU A 43 0.77 6.08 7.63
C LEU A 43 0.65 5.15 8.82
N GLN A 44 1.34 5.44 9.94
CA GLN A 44 1.28 4.59 11.14
C GLN A 44 -0.15 4.47 11.68
N SER A 45 -0.88 5.58 11.76
CA SER A 45 -2.28 5.57 12.20
C SER A 45 -3.19 4.76 11.25
N TYR A 46 -2.92 4.77 9.95
CA TYR A 46 -3.64 3.95 8.97
C TYR A 46 -3.37 2.45 9.17
N LEU A 47 -2.11 2.06 9.39
CA LEU A 47 -1.71 0.68 9.68
C LEU A 47 -2.38 0.15 10.96
N HIS A 48 -2.33 0.93 12.05
CA HIS A 48 -2.97 0.57 13.33
C HIS A 48 -4.49 0.40 13.23
N ARG A 49 -5.14 1.03 12.24
CA ARG A 49 -6.59 0.87 11.97
C ARG A 49 -6.92 -0.29 11.03
N GLY A 50 -5.95 -1.16 10.74
CA GLY A 50 -6.15 -2.39 9.96
C GLY A 50 -6.33 -2.15 8.46
N CYS A 51 -5.64 -1.16 7.89
CA CYS A 51 -5.51 -0.97 6.44
C CYS A 51 -6.84 -1.01 5.66
N ARG A 52 -7.88 -0.31 6.13
CA ARG A 52 -9.28 -0.47 5.66
C ARG A 52 -9.53 -0.41 4.13
N LEU A 53 -8.65 0.21 3.36
CA LEU A 53 -8.75 0.30 1.89
C LEU A 53 -7.86 -0.70 1.14
N SER A 54 -7.05 -1.49 1.85
CA SER A 54 -6.27 -2.56 1.22
C SER A 54 -7.22 -3.65 0.73
N PRO A 55 -6.88 -4.33 -0.39
CA PRO A 55 -7.55 -5.58 -0.72
C PRO A 55 -7.45 -6.50 0.49
N ARG A 56 -8.58 -6.95 1.02
CA ARG A 56 -8.58 -8.12 1.91
C ARG A 56 -8.42 -9.31 0.99
N GLU A 57 -7.41 -10.14 1.22
CA GLU A 57 -7.47 -11.49 0.69
C GLU A 57 -8.73 -12.11 1.29
N LEU A 58 -9.70 -12.45 0.45
CA LEU A 58 -10.56 -13.57 0.78
C LEU A 58 -9.58 -14.73 0.81
N SER A 59 -9.25 -15.21 2.01
CA SER A 59 -8.53 -16.47 2.13
C SER A 59 -9.38 -17.52 1.41
N ASP A 60 -8.84 -18.17 0.39
CA ASP A 60 -9.47 -19.28 -0.33
C ASP A 60 -9.63 -20.55 0.55
N ASP A 61 -9.72 -20.40 1.88
CA ASP A 61 -9.81 -21.46 2.89
C ASP A 61 -11.28 -21.87 3.19
N ASP A 62 -12.24 -21.45 2.37
CA ASP A 62 -13.66 -21.83 2.47
C ASP A 62 -14.08 -22.75 1.30
N SER A 63 -13.27 -23.78 1.01
CA SER A 63 -13.59 -24.86 0.05
C SER A 63 -13.00 -26.20 0.48
#